data_AF-A0A1X0E7E7-F1
#
_entry.id   AF-A0A1X0E7E7-F1
#
_cell.length_a   1.000
_cell.length_b   1.000
_cell.length_c   1.000
_cell.angle_alpha   90.00
_cell.angle_beta   90.00
_cell.angle_gamma   90.00
#
_symmetry.space_group_name_H-M   'P 1'
#
loop_
_entity.id
_entity.type
_entity.pdbx_description
1 polymer ?
#
loop_
_entity_poly.entity_id
_entity_poly.type
_entity_poly.pdbx_seq_one_letter_code
_entity_poly.pdbx_strand_id
1 'polypeptide(L)' 'MGRGRAKAKQTKVARELKYSSPSTDFTQLQRELAGAEVNDSDGDDSWNGDDDWHR' A
#
# COMPACT_ATOMS: atom_id res chain seq x y z
N MET A 1 -35.44 -8.16 14.41
CA MET A 1 -35.44 -8.86 13.10
C MET A 1 -34.46 -8.30 12.03
N GLY A 2 -33.59 -7.32 12.31
CA GLY A 2 -32.74 -6.69 11.26
C GLY A 2 -31.27 -7.13 11.16
N ARG A 3 -30.75 -7.90 12.13
CA ARG A 3 -29.29 -8.16 12.24
C ARG A 3 -28.73 -9.05 11.12
N GLY A 4 -29.48 -10.04 10.65
CA GLY A 4 -29.00 -10.96 9.60
C GLY A 4 -28.73 -10.27 8.26
N ARG A 5 -29.60 -9.32 7.87
CA ARG A 5 -29.44 -8.53 6.64
C ARG A 5 -28.25 -7.58 6.73
N ALA A 6 -28.08 -6.90 7.86
CA ALA A 6 -26.93 -6.03 8.10
C ALA A 6 -25.62 -6.82 8.04
N LYS A 7 -25.56 -7.99 8.71
CA LYS A 7 -24.39 -8.88 8.67
C LYS A 7 -24.07 -9.33 7.25
N ALA A 8 -25.07 -9.75 6.47
CA ALA A 8 -24.87 -10.16 5.09
C ALA A 8 -24.31 -9.02 4.21
N LYS A 9 -24.84 -7.79 4.36
CA LYS A 9 -24.33 -6.60 3.66
C LYS A 9 -22.88 -6.31 4.03
N GLN A 10 -22.55 -6.36 5.32
CA GLN A 10 -21.19 -6.11 5.80
C GLN A 10 -20.19 -7.17 5.30
N THR A 11 -20.57 -8.45 5.31
CA THR A 11 -19.71 -9.53 4.77
C THR A 11 -19.47 -9.38 3.27
N LYS A 12 -20.47 -8.93 2.51
CA LYS A 12 -20.30 -8.63 1.08
C LYS A 12 -19.30 -7.49 0.87
N VAL A 13 -19.49 -6.36 1.55
CA VAL A 13 -18.58 -5.20 1.46
C VAL A 13 -17.16 -5.57 1.89
N ALA A 14 -16.99 -6.30 2.99
CA ALA A 14 -15.68 -6.73 3.46
C ALA A 14 -14.97 -7.65 2.44
N ARG A 15 -15.72 -8.53 1.76
CA ARG A 15 -15.16 -9.38 0.70
C ARG A 15 -14.75 -8.54 -0.50
N GLU A 16 -15.58 -7.60 -0.93
CA GLU A 16 -15.25 -6.67 -2.01
C GLU A 16 -13.98 -5.88 -1.66
N LEU A 17 -13.85 -5.35 -0.45
CA LEU A 17 -12.64 -4.63 -0.03
C LEU A 17 -11.41 -5.53 0.06
N LYS A 18 -11.54 -6.76 0.57
CA LYS A 18 -10.41 -7.67 0.75
C LYS A 18 -9.86 -8.19 -0.58
N TYR A 19 -10.74 -8.42 -1.56
CA TYR A 19 -10.38 -9.06 -2.82
C TYR A 19 -10.51 -8.14 -4.04
N SER A 20 -10.90 -6.87 -3.86
CA SER A 20 -10.72 -5.85 -4.88
C SER A 20 -9.23 -5.54 -4.96
N SER A 21 -8.59 -6.01 -6.03
CA SER A 21 -7.33 -5.41 -6.44
C SER A 21 -7.66 -4.03 -7.01
N PRO A 22 -7.04 -2.95 -6.50
CA PRO A 22 -7.04 -1.69 -7.22
C PRO A 22 -6.51 -1.94 -8.64
N SER A 23 -7.15 -1.33 -9.64
CA SER A 23 -6.56 -1.24 -10.97
C SER A 23 -5.43 -0.22 -10.90
N THR A 24 -4.19 -0.68 -10.85
CA THR A 24 -3.01 0.19 -10.90
C THR A 24 -2.76 0.60 -12.34
N ASP A 25 -2.63 1.92 -12.59
CA ASP A 25 -2.18 2.41 -13.89
C ASP A 25 -0.67 2.18 -14.03
N PHE A 26 -0.31 1.08 -14.70
CA PHE A 26 1.08 0.71 -14.95
C PHE A 26 1.82 1.77 -15.79
N THR A 27 1.12 2.54 -16.61
CA THR A 27 1.74 3.57 -17.46
C THR A 27 2.20 4.78 -16.66
N GLN A 28 1.44 5.15 -15.62
CA GLN A 28 1.81 6.19 -14.68
C GLN A 28 2.98 5.72 -13.79
N LEU A 29 2.89 4.49 -13.27
CA LEU A 29 3.94 3.91 -12.43
C LEU A 29 5.30 3.82 -13.17
N GLN A 30 5.28 3.38 -14.42
CA GLN A 30 6.50 3.30 -15.24
C GLN A 30 7.13 4.69 -15.45
N ARG A 31 6.32 5.73 -15.63
CA ARG A 31 6.81 7.11 -15.80
C ARG A 31 7.44 7.65 -14.53
N GLU A 32 6.85 7.38 -13.38
CA GLU A 32 7.38 7.79 -12.08
C GLU A 32 8.70 7.08 -11.79
N LEU A 33 8.76 5.76 -12.00
CA LEU A 33 9.98 4.98 -11.80
C LEU A 33 11.12 5.47 -12.72
N ALA A 34 10.84 5.65 -14.00
CA ALA A 34 11.79 6.17 -14.99
C ALA A 34 12.26 7.61 -14.70
N GLY A 35 11.46 8.40 -13.97
CA GLY A 35 11.82 9.75 -13.53
C GLY A 35 12.56 9.77 -12.19
N ALA A 36 12.32 8.80 -11.31
CA ALA A 36 12.92 8.70 -9.99
C ALA A 36 14.38 8.24 -10.01
N GLU A 37 14.77 7.40 -10.99
CA GLU A 37 16.15 6.93 -11.15
C GLU A 37 17.17 8.04 -11.47
N VAL A 38 16.73 9.27 -11.75
CA VAL A 38 17.60 10.45 -11.92
C VAL A 38 17.81 11.24 -10.61
N ASN A 39 17.00 11.01 -9.56
CA ASN A 39 17.02 11.82 -8.33
C ASN A 39 17.63 11.11 -7.10
N ASP A 40 17.91 9.81 -7.19
CA ASP A 40 18.35 9.00 -6.03
C ASP A 40 19.87 9.10 -5.71
N SER A 41 20.56 10.14 -6.22
CA SER A 41 22.01 10.29 -6.05
C SER A 41 22.43 11.06 -4.78
N ASP A 42 21.50 11.61 -4.00
CA ASP A 42 21.80 12.64 -2.98
C ASP A 42 21.25 12.34 -1.55
N GLY A 43 21.08 11.08 -1.14
CA GLY A 43 20.41 10.82 0.16
C GLY A 43 20.69 9.52 0.93
N ASP A 44 21.75 8.77 0.63
CA ASP A 44 22.10 7.56 1.39
C ASP A 44 23.05 7.88 2.57
N ASP A 45 22.50 8.34 3.70
CA ASP A 45 23.27 8.39 4.96
C ASP A 45 22.40 8.36 6.25
N SER A 46 21.17 7.81 6.18
CA SER A 46 20.22 7.82 7.31
C SER A 46 19.81 6.43 7.84
N TRP A 47 20.57 5.36 7.53
CA TRP A 47 20.29 3.98 7.95
C TRP A 47 21.26 3.43 9.02
N ASN A 48 21.94 4.29 9.77
CA ASN A 48 22.82 3.89 10.89
C ASN A 48 22.11 3.92 12.27
N GLY A 49 20.79 3.70 12.31
CA GLY A 49 19.97 3.86 13.52
C GLY A 49 19.43 2.57 14.17
N ASP A 50 19.66 1.40 13.57
CA ASP A 50 19.05 0.14 14.00
C ASP A 50 19.74 -0.53 15.21
N ASP A 51 20.84 0.02 15.73
CA ASP A 51 21.57 -0.55 16.87
C ASP A 51 20.93 -0.26 18.26
N ASP A 52 19.89 0.58 18.36
CA ASP A 52 19.30 0.99 19.65
C ASP A 52 18.25 0.00 20.22
N TRP A 53 17.69 -0.90 19.40
CA TRP A 53 16.59 -1.79 19.81
C TRP A 53 17.00 -3.15 20.39
N HIS A 54 18.30 -3.41 20.53
CA HIS A 54 18.84 -4.70 20.99
C HIS A 54 19.38 -4.71 22.44
N ARG A 55 19.04 -3.71 23.27
CA ARG A 55 19.44 -3.66 24.68
C ARG A 55 18.38 -4.14 25.67
#